data_AF-A0A7L3WI16-F1
#
_entry.id   AF-A0A7L3WI16-F1
#
_cell.length_a   1.000
_cell.length_b   1.000
_cell.length_c   1.000
_cell.angle_alpha   90.00
_cell.angle_beta   90.00
_cell.angle_gamma   90.00
#
_symmetry.space_group_name_H-M   'P 1'
#
loop_
_entity.id
_entity.type
_entity.pdbx_description
1 polymer ?
#
loop_
_entity_poly.entity_id
_entity_poly.type
_entity_poly.pdbx_seq_one_letter_code
_entity_poly.pdbx_strand_id
1 'polypeptide(L)'
;QAELGKPQRNCTTLPGFDFSYGLYIERTDGGVREAIGQWQTVKPRTATVEKMPRDFITMNRGALKAGYTTAHEFNVYYKAKDIRRKDDDYSHFKRSLPKLPADMTFGITTRPSTPFFDLLQHKYKEMWMEQQRARTAAQRMEKKKVIVPQQDKVCETRTTLLRKQPLPAKEESFWHLPHFEKV
;
A
#
# COMPACT_ATOMS: atom_id res chain seq x y z
N GLN A 1 -32.63 -39.45 15.81
CA GLN A 1 -33.97 -39.46 15.16
C GLN A 1 -34.56 -38.07 15.35
N ALA A 2 -35.00 -37.41 14.28
CA ALA A 2 -35.60 -36.08 14.40
C ALA A 2 -37.00 -36.19 15.03
N GLU A 3 -37.25 -35.46 16.11
CA GLU A 3 -38.58 -35.40 16.76
C GLU A 3 -39.51 -34.52 15.91
N LEU A 4 -40.62 -35.09 15.44
CA LEU A 4 -41.60 -34.35 14.64
C LEU A 4 -42.21 -33.21 15.47
N GLY A 5 -42.19 -31.99 14.94
CA GLY A 5 -42.78 -30.81 15.59
C GLY A 5 -41.85 -30.05 16.55
N LYS A 6 -40.59 -30.47 16.75
CA LYS A 6 -39.60 -29.70 17.50
C LYS A 6 -38.48 -29.17 16.60
N PRO A 7 -37.95 -27.97 16.87
CA PRO A 7 -36.78 -27.47 16.16
C PRO A 7 -35.57 -28.37 16.45
N GLN A 8 -34.63 -28.39 15.51
CA GLN A 8 -33.38 -29.15 15.65
C GLN A 8 -32.63 -28.67 16.90
N ARG A 9 -32.24 -29.62 17.76
CA ARG A 9 -31.49 -29.30 18.98
C ARG A 9 -30.06 -28.91 18.61
N ASN A 10 -29.73 -27.64 18.78
CA ASN A 10 -28.34 -27.18 18.75
C ASN A 10 -27.73 -27.43 20.14
N CYS A 11 -26.60 -28.13 20.23
CA CYS A 11 -25.97 -28.58 21.47
C CYS A 11 -25.30 -27.44 22.27
N THR A 12 -25.93 -26.28 22.34
CA THR A 12 -25.42 -25.10 23.03
C THR A 12 -26.26 -24.82 24.27
N THR A 13 -25.59 -24.65 25.40
CA THR A 13 -26.23 -24.24 26.66
C THR A 13 -26.80 -22.84 26.49
N LEU A 14 -28.13 -22.75 26.41
CA LEU A 14 -28.83 -21.47 26.33
C LEU A 14 -28.90 -20.82 27.72
N PRO A 15 -28.83 -19.48 27.80
CA PRO A 15 -29.10 -18.77 29.03
C PRO A 15 -30.54 -19.04 29.52
N GLY A 16 -30.74 -18.94 30.83
CA GLY A 16 -31.99 -19.31 31.51
C GLY A 16 -33.21 -18.48 31.11
N PHE A 17 -34.36 -18.82 31.70
CA PHE A 17 -35.66 -18.22 31.33
C PHE A 17 -35.71 -16.69 31.48
N ASP A 18 -34.93 -16.14 32.42
CA ASP A 18 -34.89 -14.69 32.68
C ASP A 18 -34.07 -13.90 31.66
N PHE A 19 -33.41 -14.58 30.72
CA PHE A 19 -32.62 -13.93 29.68
C PHE A 19 -33.48 -13.52 28.48
N SER A 20 -33.52 -12.22 28.20
CA SER A 20 -34.16 -11.68 27.00
C SER A 20 -33.16 -11.67 25.84
N TYR A 21 -33.42 -12.47 24.81
CA TYR A 21 -32.64 -12.45 23.57
C TYR A 21 -32.92 -11.16 22.79
N GLY A 22 -31.86 -10.59 22.20
CA GLY A 22 -31.94 -9.38 21.40
C GLY A 22 -31.04 -8.28 21.92
N LEU A 23 -30.96 -7.18 21.18
CA LEU A 23 -30.22 -5.99 21.59
C LEU A 23 -31.10 -5.17 22.54
N TYR A 24 -30.74 -5.15 23.83
CA TYR A 24 -31.35 -4.21 24.77
C TYR A 24 -30.74 -2.83 24.57
N ILE A 25 -31.60 -1.85 24.24
CA ILE A 25 -31.20 -0.44 24.14
C ILE A 25 -31.54 0.20 25.47
N GLU A 26 -30.53 0.34 26.33
CA GLU A 26 -30.64 1.11 27.57
C GLU A 26 -30.97 2.57 27.24
N ARG A 27 -32.20 2.98 27.58
CA ARG A 27 -32.60 4.39 27.53
C ARG A 27 -32.04 5.09 28.76
N THR A 28 -30.94 5.81 28.57
CA THR A 28 -30.33 6.65 29.63
C THR A 28 -30.84 8.09 29.54
N ASP A 29 -31.88 8.33 28.74
CA ASP A 29 -32.11 9.64 28.13
C ASP A 29 -32.87 10.63 29.01
N GLY A 30 -33.12 10.32 30.30
CA GLY A 30 -33.75 11.26 31.24
C GLY A 30 -35.20 11.67 30.94
N GLY A 31 -35.71 11.31 29.77
CA GLY A 31 -36.98 11.75 29.23
C GLY A 31 -37.02 13.21 28.79
N VAL A 32 -38.22 13.67 28.46
CA VAL A 32 -38.48 15.02 27.91
C VAL A 32 -38.05 16.14 28.87
N ARG A 33 -38.17 15.92 30.18
CA ARG A 33 -37.80 16.91 31.20
C ARG A 33 -36.30 17.21 31.18
N GLU A 34 -35.46 16.19 31.04
CA GLU A 34 -34.00 16.37 30.96
C GLU A 34 -33.59 17.01 29.63
N ALA A 35 -34.28 16.66 28.53
CA ALA A 35 -34.05 17.26 27.21
C ALA A 35 -34.38 18.76 27.14
N ILE A 36 -35.42 19.22 27.84
CA ILE A 36 -35.84 20.64 27.85
C ILE A 36 -35.10 21.44 28.94
N GLY A 37 -34.82 20.81 30.08
CA GLY A 37 -34.34 21.50 31.29
C GLY A 37 -32.82 21.66 31.38
N GLN A 38 -32.03 20.85 30.67
CA GLN A 38 -30.57 20.95 30.69
C GLN A 38 -30.01 21.50 29.38
N TRP A 39 -29.37 22.67 29.44
CA TRP A 39 -28.35 23.04 28.45
C TRP A 39 -27.17 22.09 28.66
N GLN A 40 -27.12 20.99 27.88
CA GLN A 40 -25.96 20.11 27.88
C GLN A 40 -24.74 20.89 27.34
N THR A 41 -23.99 21.53 28.24
CA THR A 41 -22.58 21.79 27.98
C THR A 41 -21.96 20.41 27.90
N VAL A 42 -21.62 19.98 26.69
CA VAL A 42 -20.93 18.72 26.44
C VAL A 42 -19.73 18.69 27.38
N LYS A 43 -19.83 17.92 28.47
CA LYS A 43 -18.69 17.77 29.37
C LYS A 43 -17.58 17.19 28.50
N PRO A 44 -16.38 17.79 28.47
CA PRO A 44 -15.30 17.25 27.69
C PRO A 44 -15.15 15.80 28.12
N ARG A 45 -15.37 14.88 27.17
CA ARG A 45 -15.20 13.46 27.40
C ARG A 45 -13.83 13.32 28.04
N THR A 46 -13.79 12.92 29.31
CA THR A 46 -12.52 12.60 29.97
C THR A 46 -11.87 11.63 29.02
N ALA A 47 -10.66 11.96 28.56
CA ALA A 47 -9.97 11.14 27.60
C ALA A 47 -9.89 9.75 28.21
N THR A 48 -10.79 8.85 27.78
CA THR A 48 -10.60 7.43 27.96
C THR A 48 -9.23 7.23 27.37
N VAL A 49 -8.26 6.85 28.21
CA VAL A 49 -6.92 6.53 27.76
C VAL A 49 -7.11 5.31 26.89
N GLU A 50 -7.45 5.55 25.62
CA GLU A 50 -7.51 4.54 24.59
C GLU A 50 -6.12 3.92 24.65
N LYS A 51 -6.08 2.63 25.03
CA LYS A 51 -4.81 1.92 25.12
C LYS A 51 -4.35 1.80 23.68
N MET A 52 -3.54 2.78 23.26
CA MET A 52 -2.98 2.82 21.91
C MET A 52 -2.44 1.44 21.55
N PRO A 53 -2.70 0.95 20.34
CA PRO A 53 -2.28 -0.39 19.95
C PRO A 53 -0.75 -0.48 20.04
N ARG A 54 -0.27 -1.66 20.48
CA ARG A 54 1.17 -1.92 20.55
C ARG A 54 1.78 -1.95 19.16
N ASP A 55 2.98 -1.41 19.03
CA ASP A 55 3.71 -1.43 17.78
C ASP A 55 4.62 -2.66 17.69
N PHE A 56 4.04 -3.79 17.29
CA PHE A 56 4.77 -5.05 17.21
C PHE A 56 5.97 -4.99 16.25
N ILE A 57 5.95 -4.14 15.22
CA ILE A 57 7.05 -4.07 14.24
C ILE A 57 8.32 -3.51 14.89
N THR A 58 8.20 -2.39 15.59
CA THR A 58 9.34 -1.77 16.28
C THR A 58 9.79 -2.61 17.47
N MET A 59 8.85 -3.20 18.21
CA MET A 59 9.15 -4.11 19.32
C MET A 59 9.91 -5.34 18.82
N ASN A 60 9.47 -6.00 17.75
CA ASN A 60 10.13 -7.18 17.20
C ASN A 60 11.53 -6.86 16.68
N ARG A 61 11.70 -5.72 16.01
CA ARG A 61 13.02 -5.27 15.56
C ARG A 61 13.97 -5.02 16.72
N GLY A 62 13.47 -4.43 17.81
CA GLY A 62 14.24 -4.21 19.03
C GLY A 62 14.61 -5.52 19.75
N ALA A 63 13.68 -6.46 19.82
CA ALA A 63 13.90 -7.78 20.42
C ALA A 63 14.97 -8.56 19.66
N LEU A 64 14.90 -8.57 18.33
CA LEU A 64 15.93 -9.18 17.47
C LEU A 64 17.30 -8.52 17.65
N LYS A 65 17.34 -7.18 17.74
CA LYS A 65 18.59 -6.45 17.99
C LYS A 65 19.19 -6.77 19.37
N ALA A 66 18.35 -7.11 20.34
CA ALA A 66 18.78 -7.54 21.68
C ALA A 66 19.15 -9.03 21.76
N GLY A 67 19.02 -9.78 20.67
CA GLY A 67 19.41 -11.20 20.59
C GLY A 67 18.36 -12.20 21.07
N TYR A 68 17.10 -11.77 21.26
CA TYR A 68 16.02 -12.70 21.59
C TYR A 68 15.61 -13.50 20.35
N THR A 69 15.47 -14.81 20.53
CA THR A 69 15.19 -15.76 19.43
C THR A 69 13.95 -16.61 19.69
N THR A 70 13.56 -16.79 20.96
CA THR A 70 12.45 -17.65 21.36
C THR A 70 11.19 -16.85 21.69
N ALA A 71 10.00 -17.37 21.35
CA ALA A 71 8.72 -16.70 21.60
C ALA A 71 8.49 -16.29 23.07
N HIS A 72 8.97 -17.10 24.03
CA HIS A 72 8.91 -16.77 25.45
C HIS A 72 9.72 -15.50 25.78
N GLU A 73 10.91 -15.38 25.21
CA GLU A 73 11.79 -14.23 25.39
C GLU A 73 11.21 -12.96 24.76
N PHE A 74 10.59 -13.09 23.59
CA PHE A 74 9.83 -12.00 22.99
C PHE A 74 8.69 -11.53 23.91
N ASN A 75 7.97 -12.44 24.56
CA ASN A 75 6.94 -12.08 25.53
C ASN A 75 7.51 -11.35 26.75
N VAL A 76 8.69 -11.74 27.25
CA VAL A 76 9.39 -11.01 28.32
C VAL A 76 9.78 -9.61 27.84
N TYR A 77 10.33 -9.50 26.62
CA TYR A 77 10.68 -8.23 26.00
C TYR A 77 9.46 -7.31 25.83
N TYR A 78 8.31 -7.85 25.40
CA TYR A 78 7.08 -7.07 25.22
C TYR A 78 6.50 -6.55 26.53
N LYS A 79 6.76 -7.22 27.66
CA LYS A 79 6.36 -6.75 28.99
C LYS A 79 7.30 -5.64 29.48
N ALA A 80 8.61 -5.78 29.22
CA ALA A 80 9.61 -4.81 29.62
C ALA A 80 9.61 -3.53 28.77
N LYS A 81 9.34 -3.65 27.46
CA LYS A 81 9.41 -2.56 26.47
C LYS A 81 8.06 -2.40 25.76
N ASP A 82 7.08 -1.80 26.44
CA ASP A 82 5.76 -1.51 25.85
C ASP A 82 5.83 -0.27 24.94
N ILE A 83 6.15 -0.47 23.66
CA ILE A 83 6.14 0.57 22.63
C ILE A 83 4.75 0.59 22.00
N ARG A 84 4.06 1.72 22.11
CA ARG A 84 2.74 1.91 21.51
C ARG A 84 2.83 2.78 20.28
N ARG A 85 1.99 2.49 19.29
CA ARG A 85 1.84 3.35 18.12
C ARG A 85 1.35 4.71 18.57
N LYS A 86 1.97 5.76 18.03
CA LYS A 86 1.38 7.09 18.08
C LYS A 86 0.10 7.06 17.23
N ASP A 87 -0.89 7.86 17.61
CA ASP A 87 -2.10 8.08 16.83
C ASP A 87 -1.73 8.97 15.64
N ASP A 88 -0.83 8.49 14.78
CA ASP A 88 -0.30 9.29 13.68
C ASP A 88 -1.05 9.06 12.37
N ASP A 89 -2.10 8.26 12.36
CA ASP A 89 -2.87 8.02 11.14
C ASP A 89 -4.34 8.44 11.28
N TYR A 90 -4.71 9.37 10.39
CA TYR A 90 -6.07 9.77 9.97
C TYR A 90 -6.78 10.86 10.75
N SER A 91 -6.11 11.58 11.64
CA SER A 91 -6.67 12.84 12.13
C SER A 91 -6.17 14.06 11.38
N HIS A 92 -6.54 14.15 10.09
CA HIS A 92 -6.57 15.45 9.40
C HIS A 92 -7.51 16.47 10.09
N PHE A 93 -8.23 16.05 11.14
CA PHE A 93 -9.29 16.80 11.81
C PHE A 93 -9.10 17.03 13.32
N LYS A 94 -7.92 16.79 13.90
CA LYS A 94 -7.61 17.15 15.31
C LYS A 94 -6.34 18.01 15.27
N ARG A 95 -6.32 19.31 15.56
CA ARG A 95 -6.81 19.97 16.80
C ARG A 95 -7.04 21.48 16.70
N SER A 96 -7.09 22.08 15.52
CA SER A 96 -7.58 23.45 15.36
C SER A 96 -8.01 23.63 13.92
N LEU A 97 -9.15 24.29 13.69
CA LEU A 97 -9.30 24.93 12.39
C LEU A 97 -8.05 25.80 12.19
N PRO A 98 -7.40 25.78 11.00
CA PRO A 98 -6.35 26.75 10.71
C PRO A 98 -6.89 28.14 11.07
N LYS A 99 -6.08 29.03 11.64
CA LYS A 99 -6.55 30.37 12.02
C LYS A 99 -7.05 31.07 10.75
N LEU A 100 -8.36 31.13 10.57
CA LEU A 100 -8.98 31.77 9.43
C LEU A 100 -8.97 33.29 9.69
N PRO A 101 -8.63 34.12 8.71
CA PRO A 101 -8.76 35.56 8.86
C PRO A 101 -10.23 35.92 9.10
N ALA A 102 -10.47 36.98 9.88
CA ALA A 102 -11.82 37.40 10.28
C ALA A 102 -12.75 37.69 9.09
N ASP A 103 -12.18 38.00 7.94
CA ASP A 103 -12.89 38.33 6.70
C ASP A 103 -13.10 37.12 5.75
N MET A 104 -12.87 35.90 6.25
CA MET A 104 -13.03 34.70 5.43
C MET A 104 -14.49 34.23 5.40
N THR A 105 -15.12 34.35 4.23
CA THR A 105 -16.45 33.81 3.98
C THR A 105 -16.39 32.30 3.70
N PHE A 106 -17.18 31.52 4.43
CA PHE A 106 -17.38 30.09 4.16
C PHE A 106 -18.45 29.90 3.08
N GLY A 107 -18.21 29.00 2.13
CA GLY A 107 -19.17 28.69 1.07
C GLY A 107 -18.48 28.26 -0.22
N ILE A 108 -19.26 27.79 -1.19
CA ILE A 108 -18.77 27.48 -2.53
C ILE A 108 -18.65 28.80 -3.28
N THR A 109 -17.44 29.30 -3.48
CA THR A 109 -17.19 30.41 -4.41
C THR A 109 -17.72 30.02 -5.78
N THR A 110 -18.42 30.92 -6.47
CA THR A 110 -18.86 30.67 -7.85
C THR A 110 -17.65 30.35 -8.70
N ARG A 111 -17.58 29.10 -9.19
CA ARG A 111 -16.54 28.69 -10.12
C ARG A 111 -16.60 29.65 -11.31
N PRO A 112 -15.50 30.32 -11.69
CA PRO A 112 -15.53 31.13 -12.90
C PRO A 112 -15.96 30.22 -14.05
N SER A 113 -16.90 30.69 -14.86
CA SER A 113 -17.30 29.94 -16.06
C SER A 113 -16.05 29.64 -16.88
N THR A 114 -16.01 28.48 -17.52
CA THR A 114 -14.95 28.19 -18.51
C THR A 114 -14.89 29.40 -19.45
N PRO A 115 -13.73 30.07 -19.58
CA PRO A 115 -13.64 31.32 -20.32
C PRO A 115 -14.13 31.05 -21.75
N PHE A 116 -15.29 31.60 -22.07
CA PHE A 116 -15.98 31.33 -23.34
C PHE A 116 -15.10 31.67 -24.55
N PHE A 117 -14.23 32.66 -24.37
CA PHE A 117 -13.22 33.06 -25.34
C PHE A 117 -12.27 31.92 -25.76
N ASP A 118 -11.85 31.06 -24.83
CA ASP A 118 -10.95 29.94 -25.13
C ASP A 118 -11.64 28.85 -25.97
N LEU A 119 -12.98 28.77 -25.89
CA LEU A 119 -13.78 27.91 -26.76
C LEU A 119 -13.88 28.49 -28.18
N LEU A 120 -14.12 29.80 -28.30
CA LEU A 120 -14.14 30.50 -29.59
C LEU A 120 -12.79 30.45 -30.30
N GLN A 121 -11.70 30.55 -29.56
CA GLN A 121 -10.33 30.45 -30.08
C GLN A 121 -9.87 29.01 -30.31
N HIS A 122 -10.71 28.00 -30.04
CA HIS A 122 -10.37 26.59 -30.17
C HIS A 122 -9.11 26.15 -29.38
N LYS A 123 -8.73 26.86 -28.31
CA LYS A 123 -7.52 26.52 -27.53
C LYS A 123 -7.53 25.09 -27.01
N TYR A 124 -8.68 24.58 -26.60
CA TYR A 124 -8.81 23.19 -26.13
C TYR A 124 -8.55 22.16 -27.23
N LYS A 125 -8.93 22.47 -28.48
CA LYS A 125 -8.59 21.64 -29.64
C LYS A 125 -7.08 21.65 -29.86
N GLU A 126 -6.45 22.82 -29.80
CA GLU A 126 -5.00 22.96 -29.99
C GLU A 126 -4.21 22.20 -28.91
N MET A 127 -4.58 22.37 -27.63
CA MET A 127 -3.98 21.62 -26.51
C MET A 127 -4.12 20.11 -26.70
N TRP A 128 -5.30 19.64 -27.12
CA TRP A 128 -5.50 18.21 -27.38
C TRP A 128 -4.63 17.71 -28.54
N MET A 129 -4.54 18.47 -29.64
CA MET A 129 -3.69 18.13 -30.78
C MET A 129 -2.20 18.11 -30.42
N GLU A 130 -1.75 19.03 -29.57
CA GLU A 130 -0.39 19.03 -29.04
C GLU A 130 -0.12 17.82 -28.14
N GLN A 131 -1.06 17.48 -27.26
CA GLN A 131 -0.96 16.29 -26.43
C GLN A 131 -0.91 15.00 -27.27
N GLN A 132 -1.70 14.88 -28.34
CA GLN A 132 -1.63 13.74 -29.26
C GLN A 132 -0.29 13.69 -30.00
N ARG A 133 0.23 14.84 -30.45
CA ARG A 133 1.55 14.93 -31.09
C ARG A 133 2.66 14.50 -30.13
N ALA A 134 2.65 15.00 -28.90
CA ALA A 134 3.60 14.64 -27.85
C ALA A 134 3.54 13.14 -27.52
N ARG A 135 2.34 12.57 -27.40
CA ARG A 135 2.15 11.13 -27.17
C ARG A 135 2.70 10.28 -28.31
N THR A 136 2.44 10.69 -29.55
CA THR A 136 2.95 10.01 -30.75
C THR A 136 4.47 10.08 -30.82
N ALA A 137 5.05 11.25 -30.52
CA ALA A 137 6.50 11.45 -30.47
C ALA A 137 7.17 10.56 -29.40
N ALA A 138 6.61 10.53 -28.19
CA ALA A 138 7.09 9.66 -27.12
C ALA A 138 7.04 8.17 -27.51
N GLN A 139 5.93 7.71 -28.09
CA GLN A 139 5.82 6.33 -28.59
C GLN A 139 6.83 6.01 -29.68
N ARG A 140 7.11 6.95 -30.60
CA ARG A 140 8.14 6.77 -31.62
C ARG A 140 9.54 6.68 -31.01
N MET A 141 9.84 7.49 -29.99
CA MET A 141 11.11 7.43 -29.28
C MET A 141 11.29 6.10 -28.56
N GLU A 142 10.27 5.61 -27.86
CA GLU A 142 10.32 4.29 -27.20
C GLU A 142 10.51 3.16 -28.21
N LYS A 143 9.79 3.17 -29.34
CA LYS A 143 10.00 2.19 -30.42
C LYS A 143 11.43 2.25 -30.99
N LYS A 144 11.96 3.45 -31.22
CA LYS A 144 13.36 3.63 -31.68
C LYS A 144 14.36 3.09 -30.65
N LYS A 145 14.16 3.38 -29.36
CA LYS A 145 14.98 2.84 -28.26
C LYS A 145 14.93 1.33 -28.15
N VAL A 146 13.88 0.65 -28.62
CA VAL A 146 13.81 -0.82 -28.66
C VAL A 146 14.48 -1.37 -29.92
N ILE A 147 14.28 -0.73 -31.07
CA ILE A 147 14.80 -1.19 -32.36
C ILE A 147 16.32 -0.97 -32.47
N VAL A 148 16.84 0.19 -32.05
CA VAL A 148 18.27 0.51 -32.14
C VAL A 148 19.16 -0.49 -31.39
N PRO A 149 18.92 -0.84 -30.10
CA PRO A 149 19.73 -1.85 -29.41
C PRO A 149 19.48 -3.28 -29.89
N GLN A 150 18.39 -3.55 -30.63
CA GLN A 150 18.20 -4.83 -31.33
C GLN A 150 18.98 -4.89 -32.64
N GLN A 151 19.14 -3.76 -33.34
CA GLN A 151 19.96 -3.66 -34.55
C GLN A 151 21.46 -3.65 -34.25
N ASP A 152 21.89 -3.02 -33.15
CA ASP A 152 23.28 -3.06 -32.67
C ASP A 152 23.72 -4.48 -32.27
N LYS A 153 22.75 -5.34 -31.91
CA LYS A 153 22.96 -6.79 -31.79
C LYS A 153 22.79 -7.43 -33.17
N VAL A 154 23.75 -7.22 -34.05
CA VAL A 154 23.90 -8.04 -35.26
C VAL A 154 23.94 -9.50 -34.80
N CYS A 155 22.88 -10.27 -35.08
CA CYS A 155 22.81 -11.67 -34.70
C CYS A 155 24.01 -12.41 -35.32
N GLU A 156 24.96 -12.82 -34.49
CA GLU A 156 26.13 -13.54 -34.96
C GLU A 156 25.68 -14.87 -35.56
N THR A 157 25.86 -15.02 -36.87
CA THR A 157 25.57 -16.26 -37.57
C THR A 157 26.66 -17.29 -37.24
N ARG A 158 26.35 -18.60 -37.30
CA ARG A 158 27.30 -19.70 -37.00
C ARG A 158 28.66 -19.53 -37.67
N THR A 159 28.69 -18.99 -38.88
CA THR A 159 29.91 -18.71 -39.65
C THR A 159 30.77 -17.59 -39.05
N THR A 160 30.16 -16.54 -38.49
CA THR A 160 30.87 -15.44 -37.81
C THR A 160 31.51 -15.89 -36.49
N LEU A 161 30.82 -16.74 -35.73
CA LEU A 161 31.34 -17.35 -34.51
C LEU A 161 32.57 -18.23 -34.80
N LEU A 162 32.52 -19.05 -35.84
CA LEU A 162 33.64 -19.90 -36.26
C LEU A 162 34.87 -19.11 -36.74
N ARG A 163 34.69 -17.87 -37.22
CA ARG A 163 35.83 -16.98 -37.55
C ARG A 163 36.48 -16.37 -36.31
N LYS A 164 35.70 -16.04 -35.27
CA LYS A 164 36.21 -15.43 -34.04
C LYS A 164 36.93 -16.44 -33.14
N GLN A 165 36.49 -17.69 -33.17
CA GLN A 165 37.15 -18.82 -32.50
C GLN A 165 37.68 -19.81 -33.53
N PRO A 166 38.85 -19.54 -34.15
CA PRO A 166 39.54 -20.58 -34.89
C PRO A 166 39.84 -21.74 -33.94
N LEU A 167 39.55 -22.97 -34.38
CA LEU A 167 39.90 -24.16 -33.62
C LEU A 167 41.42 -24.15 -33.39
N PRO A 168 41.90 -24.52 -32.19
CA PRO A 168 43.33 -24.62 -31.94
C PRO A 168 43.92 -25.52 -33.02
N ALA A 169 45.00 -25.05 -33.64
CA ALA A 169 45.74 -25.84 -34.62
C ALA A 169 46.05 -27.19 -33.95
N LYS A 170 45.49 -28.26 -34.47
CA LYS A 170 45.87 -29.60 -34.03
C LYS A 170 47.36 -29.69 -34.30
N GLU A 171 48.14 -30.01 -33.28
CA GLU A 171 49.53 -30.41 -33.50
C GLU A 171 49.46 -31.67 -34.35
N GLU A 172 49.68 -31.49 -35.65
CA GLU A 172 49.82 -32.60 -36.58
C GLU A 172 51.14 -33.27 -36.19
N SER A 173 51.03 -34.30 -35.34
CA SER A 173 52.11 -35.22 -35.07
C SER A 173 52.34 -36.02 -36.35
N PHE A 174 53.06 -35.41 -37.29
CA PHE A 174 53.54 -36.10 -38.46
C PHE A 174 54.41 -37.26 -37.97
N TRP A 175 54.09 -38.46 -38.41
CA TRP A 175 54.86 -39.64 -38.04
C TRP A 175 56.30 -39.45 -38.53
N HIS A 176 57.27 -39.48 -37.61
CA HIS A 176 58.69 -39.36 -37.95
C HIS A 176 59.40 -40.68 -37.67
N LEU A 177 60.37 -41.03 -38.53
CA LEU A 177 61.19 -42.22 -38.36
C LEU A 177 62.22 -42.00 -37.23
N PRO A 178 62.38 -42.94 -36.28
CA PRO A 178 63.22 -42.74 -35.08
C PRO A 178 64.70 -42.39 -35.34
N HIS A 179 65.23 -42.71 -36.52
CA HIS A 179 66.63 -42.43 -36.84
C HIS A 179 66.93 -40.95 -37.13
N PHE A 180 65.91 -40.10 -37.24
CA PHE A 180 66.07 -38.66 -37.48
C PHE A 180 65.89 -37.80 -36.20
N GLU A 181 65.68 -38.40 -35.04
CA GLU A 181 65.78 -37.68 -33.76
C GLU A 181 67.26 -37.46 -33.44
N LYS A 182 67.69 -36.19 -33.42
CA LYS A 182 69.07 -35.82 -33.08
C LYS A 182 69.33 -36.08 -31.59
N VAL A 183 70.46 -36.74 -31.30
CA VAL A 183 71.03 -36.98 -29.96
C VAL A 183 71.41 -35.68 -29.27
#